data_AF-A0A938GGR4-F1
#
_entry.id   AF-A0A938GGR4-F1
#
_cell.length_a   1.000
_cell.length_b   1.000
_cell.length_c   1.000
_cell.angle_alpha   90.00
_cell.angle_beta   90.00
_cell.angle_gamma   90.00
#
_symmetry.space_group_name_H-M   'P 1'
#
loop_
_entity.id
_entity.type
_entity.pdbx_description
1 polymer ?
#
loop_
_entity_poly.entity_id
_entity_poly.type
_entity_poly.pdbx_seq_one_letter_code
_entity_poly.pdbx_strand_id
1 'polypeptide(L)'
;MPSAGDSRLIRRCWDSSLVFCIAAALAALTLDAAESSGVPREFRQRVWTTDQGLPHNTVRAVLQTRDGYLWIATQRGLARFDGLKFAVFNHLKDPAFVSDDCTRLAEDSADWPKSTGHAWMGRRNSAPV
;
A
#
# COMPACT_ATOMS: atom_id res chain seq x y z
N MET A 1 64.64 59.06 15.48
CA MET A 1 63.33 58.89 14.82
C MET A 1 63.25 57.48 14.24
N PRO A 2 62.47 56.55 14.83
CA PRO A 2 62.17 55.27 14.21
C PRO A 2 60.67 55.07 13.91
N SER A 3 60.43 54.66 12.66
CA SER A 3 59.47 53.68 12.13
C SER A 3 58.03 53.59 12.69
N ALA A 4 57.07 54.08 11.90
CA ALA A 4 55.66 53.73 11.99
C ALA A 4 55.43 52.32 11.39
N GLY A 5 55.62 51.30 12.22
CA GLY A 5 55.32 49.90 11.89
C GLY A 5 53.88 49.52 12.27
N ASP A 6 53.04 49.41 11.23
CA ASP A 6 52.19 48.24 11.02
C ASP A 6 51.02 47.94 11.98
N SER A 7 50.09 48.89 12.12
CA SER A 7 48.79 48.67 12.78
C SER A 7 47.72 48.05 11.87
N ARG A 8 48.02 47.85 10.58
CA ARG A 8 47.05 47.37 9.57
C ARG A 8 46.94 45.84 9.51
N LEU A 9 47.93 45.11 10.02
CA LEU A 9 47.92 43.65 10.03
C LEU A 9 47.05 43.05 11.15
N ILE A 10 46.92 43.74 12.29
CA ILE A 10 46.22 43.20 13.47
C ILE A 10 44.69 43.19 13.29
N ARG A 11 44.13 44.17 12.57
CA ARG A 11 42.67 44.23 12.30
C ARG A 11 42.19 43.16 11.32
N ARG A 12 43.05 42.68 10.42
CA ARG A 12 42.68 41.65 9.42
C ARG A 12 42.45 40.27 10.04
N CYS A 13 43.09 39.98 11.17
CA CYS A 13 42.97 38.69 11.85
C CYS A 13 41.67 38.53 12.67
N TRP A 14 41.04 39.62 13.12
CA TRP A 14 39.79 39.56 13.88
C TRP A 14 38.54 39.42 12.99
N ASP A 15 38.53 40.07 11.83
CA ASP A 15 37.40 39.99 10.90
C ASP A 15 37.27 38.59 10.28
N SER A 16 38.39 37.93 10.04
CA SER A 16 38.44 36.60 9.42
C SER A 16 37.81 35.51 10.28
N SER A 17 38.02 35.56 11.60
CA SER A 17 37.47 34.59 12.55
C SER A 17 35.96 34.75 12.74
N LEU A 18 35.46 35.99 12.79
CA LEU A 18 34.03 36.27 12.96
C LEU A 18 33.23 35.86 11.72
N VAL A 19 33.73 36.19 10.52
CA VAL A 19 33.10 35.81 9.25
C VAL A 19 33.09 34.30 9.08
N PHE A 20 34.17 33.61 9.49
CA PHE A 20 34.23 32.15 9.47
C PHE A 20 33.21 31.52 10.43
N CYS A 21 33.07 32.05 11.65
CA CYS A 21 32.07 31.59 12.61
C CYS A 21 30.64 31.82 12.11
N ILE A 22 30.36 32.97 11.48
CA ILE A 22 29.04 33.26 10.90
C ILE A 22 28.77 32.33 9.70
N ALA A 23 29.74 32.12 8.82
CA ALA A 23 29.59 31.20 7.70
C ALA A 23 29.39 29.74 8.16
N ALA A 24 30.10 29.31 9.20
CA ALA A 24 29.93 27.99 9.80
C ALA A 24 28.58 27.85 10.51
N ALA A 25 28.11 28.88 11.20
CA ALA A 25 26.79 28.90 11.83
C ALA A 25 25.66 28.90 10.79
N LEU A 26 25.80 29.67 9.70
CA LEU A 26 24.87 29.67 8.57
C LEU A 26 24.88 28.33 7.82
N ALA A 27 26.05 27.70 7.65
CA ALA A 27 26.15 26.37 7.07
C ALA A 27 25.50 25.32 7.97
N ALA A 28 25.71 25.38 9.29
CA ALA A 28 25.06 24.50 10.26
C ALA A 28 23.53 24.68 10.28
N LEU A 29 23.03 25.91 10.12
CA LEU A 29 21.59 26.20 9.97
C LEU A 29 20.97 25.62 8.69
N THR A 30 21.78 25.33 7.65
CA THR A 30 21.32 24.65 6.43
C THR A 30 21.53 23.13 6.44
N LEU A 31 22.39 22.62 7.32
CA LEU A 31 22.78 21.21 7.36
C LEU A 31 21.78 20.32 8.12
N ASP A 32 20.80 20.93 8.79
CA ASP A 32 19.76 20.22 9.55
C ASP A 32 18.60 19.69 8.68
N ALA A 33 18.70 19.82 7.35
CA ALA A 33 17.62 19.51 6.41
C ALA A 33 17.76 18.17 5.67
N ALA A 34 18.42 17.18 6.26
CA ALA A 34 18.50 15.84 5.70
C ALA A 34 18.38 14.72 6.75
N GLU A 35 17.56 14.93 7.79
CA GLU A 35 17.01 13.78 8.50
C GLU A 35 15.89 13.20 7.64
N SER A 36 16.02 11.93 7.25
CA SER A 36 14.94 11.21 6.61
C SER A 36 13.73 11.30 7.54
N SER A 37 12.70 12.06 7.14
CA SER A 37 11.40 12.03 7.79
C SER A 37 10.79 10.66 7.49
N GLY A 38 11.27 9.63 8.17
CA GLY A 38 10.68 8.31 8.22
C GLY A 38 9.35 8.46 8.94
N VAL A 39 8.35 9.00 8.26
CA VAL A 39 6.96 8.96 8.71
C VAL A 39 6.68 7.48 8.99
N PRO A 40 6.41 7.08 10.25
CA PRO A 40 5.97 5.73 10.49
C PRO A 40 4.73 5.54 9.65
N ARG A 41 4.80 4.66 8.65
CA ARG A 41 3.60 4.24 7.93
C ARG A 41 2.81 3.41 8.93
N GLU A 42 1.98 4.07 9.72
CA GLU A 42 0.99 3.38 10.54
C GLU A 42 0.09 2.59 9.59
N PHE A 43 0.32 1.29 9.54
CA PHE A 43 -0.56 0.39 8.81
C PHE A 43 -1.84 0.21 9.62
N ARG A 44 -2.89 0.92 9.23
CA ARG A 44 -4.22 0.69 9.78
C ARG A 44 -4.77 -0.63 9.24
N GLN A 45 -4.82 -1.64 10.09
CA GLN A 45 -5.44 -2.92 9.76
C GLN A 45 -6.93 -2.90 10.13
N ARG A 46 -7.78 -3.44 9.25
CA ARG A 46 -9.17 -3.77 9.56
C ARG A 46 -9.35 -5.29 9.41
N VAL A 47 -10.00 -5.91 10.38
CA VAL A 47 -10.25 -7.35 10.39
C VAL A 47 -11.74 -7.59 10.17
N TRP A 48 -12.08 -8.46 9.22
CA TRP A 48 -13.44 -8.93 9.01
C TRP A 48 -13.51 -10.42 9.27
N THR A 49 -14.51 -10.82 10.06
CA THR A 49 -14.81 -12.21 10.38
C THR A 49 -16.22 -12.54 9.89
N THR A 50 -16.69 -13.75 10.21
CA THR A 50 -18.09 -14.14 10.07
C THR A 50 -19.06 -13.16 10.72
N ASP A 51 -18.68 -12.54 11.84
CA ASP A 51 -19.51 -11.56 12.55
C ASP A 51 -19.66 -10.24 11.77
N GLN A 52 -18.78 -10.01 10.80
CA GLN A 52 -18.78 -8.83 9.93
C GLN A 52 -19.27 -9.14 8.52
N GLY A 53 -19.87 -10.32 8.29
CA GLY A 53 -20.54 -10.69 7.04
C GLY A 53 -19.76 -11.60 6.10
N LEU A 54 -18.55 -12.03 6.46
CA LEU A 54 -17.82 -13.04 5.70
C LEU A 54 -18.49 -14.43 5.86
N PRO A 55 -18.62 -15.26 4.81
CA PRO A 55 -19.29 -16.56 4.94
C PRO A 55 -18.50 -17.58 5.77
N HIS A 56 -17.17 -17.46 5.79
CA HIS A 56 -16.30 -18.29 6.63
C HIS A 56 -14.94 -17.61 6.84
N ASN A 57 -14.34 -17.80 8.03
CA ASN A 57 -13.05 -17.18 8.37
C ASN A 57 -11.86 -17.80 7.62
N THR A 58 -11.98 -19.04 7.14
CA THR A 58 -10.97 -19.66 6.28
C THR A 58 -11.07 -19.12 4.86
N VAL A 59 -10.22 -18.16 4.53
CA VAL A 59 -10.05 -17.60 3.18
C VAL A 59 -9.06 -18.45 2.38
N ARG A 60 -9.43 -18.79 1.14
CA ARG A 60 -8.60 -19.59 0.22
C ARG A 60 -8.03 -18.78 -0.94
N ALA A 61 -8.74 -17.76 -1.39
CA ALA A 61 -8.29 -16.86 -2.44
C ALA A 61 -8.95 -15.48 -2.31
N VAL A 62 -8.25 -14.46 -2.81
CA VAL A 62 -8.77 -13.09 -2.95
C VAL A 62 -8.44 -12.60 -4.35
N LEU A 63 -9.38 -11.92 -4.99
CA LEU A 63 -9.25 -11.31 -6.31
C LEU A 63 -9.92 -9.94 -6.30
N GLN A 64 -9.27 -8.92 -6.85
CA GLN A 64 -9.94 -7.66 -7.16
C GLN A 64 -10.33 -7.68 -8.64
N THR A 65 -11.59 -7.35 -8.94
CA THR A 65 -12.06 -7.19 -10.32
C THR A 65 -11.80 -5.77 -10.82
N ARG A 66 -11.81 -5.58 -12.14
CA ARG A 66 -11.56 -4.28 -12.81
C ARG A 66 -12.54 -3.18 -12.40
N ASP A 67 -13.76 -3.55 -12.02
CA ASP A 67 -14.79 -2.66 -11.49
C ASP A 67 -14.57 -2.27 -10.01
N GLY A 68 -13.52 -2.81 -9.37
CA GLY A 68 -13.07 -2.41 -8.05
C GLY A 68 -13.59 -3.27 -6.89
N TYR A 69 -14.48 -4.24 -7.14
CA TYR A 69 -14.95 -5.15 -6.08
C TYR A 69 -13.86 -6.15 -5.66
N LEU A 70 -13.87 -6.53 -4.39
CA LEU A 70 -13.08 -7.66 -3.89
C LEU A 70 -13.93 -8.93 -3.87
N TRP A 71 -13.43 -9.99 -4.48
CA TRP A 71 -13.97 -11.33 -4.41
C TRP A 71 -13.11 -12.19 -3.50
N ILE A 72 -13.74 -12.83 -2.53
CA ILE A 72 -13.09 -13.57 -1.46
C ILE A 72 -13.67 -14.98 -1.42
N ALA A 73 -12.87 -15.95 -1.84
CA ALA A 73 -13.24 -17.35 -1.80
C ALA A 73 -12.96 -17.89 -0.40
N THR A 74 -13.98 -18.45 0.24
CA THR A 74 -13.90 -19.05 1.56
C THR A 74 -14.24 -20.54 1.49
N GLN A 75 -14.01 -21.26 2.58
CA GLN A 75 -14.38 -22.68 2.69
C GLN A 75 -15.91 -22.92 2.64
N ARG A 76 -16.75 -21.90 2.88
CA ARG A 76 -18.22 -22.02 2.87
C ARG A 76 -18.89 -21.02 1.93
N GLY A 77 -18.27 -20.80 0.77
CA GLY A 77 -18.82 -19.96 -0.29
C GLY A 77 -17.97 -18.74 -0.60
N LEU A 78 -18.49 -17.92 -1.49
CA LEU A 78 -17.83 -16.76 -2.07
C LEU A 78 -18.44 -15.48 -1.49
N ALA A 79 -17.61 -14.47 -1.24
CA ALA A 79 -18.06 -13.15 -0.85
C ALA A 79 -17.58 -12.08 -1.83
N ARG A 80 -18.47 -11.20 -2.26
CA ARG A 80 -18.11 -9.96 -2.96
C ARG A 80 -18.21 -8.80 -2.00
N PHE A 81 -17.19 -7.96 -1.95
CA PHE A 81 -17.10 -6.82 -1.04
C PHE A 81 -16.96 -5.51 -1.82
N ASP A 82 -17.78 -4.53 -1.46
CA ASP A 82 -17.87 -3.21 -2.12
C ASP A 82 -17.17 -2.08 -1.37
N GLY A 83 -16.46 -2.39 -0.29
CA GLY A 83 -15.84 -1.40 0.61
C GLY A 83 -16.65 -1.18 1.89
N LEU A 84 -17.95 -1.47 1.87
CA LEU A 84 -18.89 -1.27 2.97
C LEU A 84 -19.50 -2.58 3.46
N LYS A 85 -19.94 -3.46 2.56
CA LYS A 85 -20.71 -4.67 2.86
C LYS A 85 -20.30 -5.87 2.00
N PHE A 86 -20.57 -7.06 2.53
CA PHE A 86 -20.39 -8.32 1.80
C PHE A 86 -21.70 -8.79 1.18
N ALA A 87 -21.65 -9.22 -0.07
CA ALA A 87 -22.66 -10.06 -0.72
C ALA A 87 -22.14 -11.50 -0.76
N VAL A 88 -22.92 -12.44 -0.21
CA VAL A 88 -22.52 -13.85 -0.03
C VAL A 88 -23.21 -14.74 -1.05
N PHE A 89 -22.43 -15.61 -1.70
CA PHE A 89 -22.87 -16.58 -2.69
C PHE A 89 -22.44 -17.99 -2.26
N ASN A 90 -23.40 -18.91 -2.14
CA ASN A 90 -23.19 -20.30 -1.74
C ASN A 90 -24.38 -21.16 -2.20
N HIS A 91 -24.25 -22.48 -2.11
CA HIS A 91 -25.29 -23.43 -2.56
C HIS A 91 -26.64 -23.24 -1.84
N LEU A 92 -26.63 -22.71 -0.61
CA LEU A 92 -27.85 -22.45 0.17
C LEU A 92 -28.65 -21.27 -0.38
N LYS A 93 -27.98 -20.29 -0.99
CA LYS A 93 -28.61 -19.08 -1.53
C LYS A 93 -28.87 -19.15 -3.03
N ASP A 94 -28.08 -19.95 -3.74
CA ASP A 94 -28.17 -20.08 -5.19
C ASP A 94 -27.92 -21.55 -5.61
N PRO A 95 -28.95 -22.25 -6.13
CA PRO A 95 -28.81 -23.62 -6.61
C PRO A 95 -27.78 -23.79 -7.74
N ALA A 96 -27.39 -22.71 -8.43
CA ALA A 96 -26.33 -22.75 -9.44
C ALA A 96 -24.94 -23.01 -8.83
N PHE A 97 -24.77 -22.74 -7.53
CA PHE A 97 -23.56 -23.08 -6.79
C PHE A 97 -23.62 -24.55 -6.36
N VAL A 98 -22.99 -25.41 -7.14
CA VAL A 98 -22.91 -26.87 -6.86
C VAL A 98 -22.01 -27.18 -5.66
N SER A 99 -21.09 -26.27 -5.32
CA SER A 99 -20.18 -26.42 -4.18
C SER A 99 -19.86 -25.06 -3.57
N ASP A 100 -19.71 -25.06 -2.24
CA ASP A 100 -19.24 -23.91 -1.47
C ASP A 100 -17.72 -23.78 -1.47
N ASP A 101 -17.02 -24.84 -1.84
CA ASP A 101 -15.57 -24.87 -1.74
C ASP A 101 -14.91 -24.21 -2.95
N CYS A 102 -14.72 -22.89 -2.86
CA CYS A 102 -14.03 -22.11 -3.87
C CYS A 102 -12.54 -22.01 -3.51
N THR A 103 -11.67 -22.57 -4.35
CA THR A 103 -10.22 -22.61 -4.09
C THR A 103 -9.41 -21.62 -4.93
N ARG A 104 -10.00 -21.12 -6.03
CA ARG A 104 -9.35 -20.23 -6.98
C ARG A 104 -10.36 -19.27 -7.58
N LEU A 105 -9.90 -18.05 -7.85
CA LEU A 105 -10.65 -17.01 -8.52
C LEU A 105 -9.84 -16.50 -9.71
N ALA A 106 -10.51 -16.28 -10.84
CA ALA A 106 -9.92 -15.66 -12.01
C ALA A 106 -10.93 -14.70 -12.63
N GLU A 107 -10.47 -13.51 -13.00
CA GLU A 107 -11.26 -12.63 -13.84
C GLU A 107 -11.04 -13.04 -15.30
N ASP A 108 -12.11 -13.09 -16.10
CA ASP A 108 -12.00 -13.29 -17.54
C ASP A 108 -11.28 -12.10 -18.19
N SER A 109 -10.47 -12.35 -19.22
CA SER A 109 -9.79 -11.26 -19.93
C SER A 109 -10.80 -10.54 -20.82
N ALA A 110 -10.84 -9.20 -20.72
CA ALA A 110 -11.76 -8.38 -21.53
C ALA A 110 -11.54 -8.46 -23.05
N ASP A 111 -10.52 -9.20 -23.50
CA ASP A 111 -10.13 -9.36 -24.90
C ASP A 111 -10.80 -10.56 -25.59
N TRP A 112 -11.58 -11.38 -24.88
CA TRP A 112 -12.34 -12.46 -25.48
C TRP A 112 -13.66 -11.94 -26.09
N PRO A 113 -14.00 -12.28 -27.36
CA PRO A 113 -15.21 -11.78 -27.99
C PRO A 113 -16.42 -12.35 -27.23
N LYS A 114 -17.07 -11.48 -26.43
CA LYS A 114 -18.21 -11.69 -25.50
C LYS A 114 -17.90 -11.65 -23.99
N SER A 115 -16.79 -11.08 -23.51
CA SER A 115 -16.61 -10.91 -22.06
C SER A 115 -17.59 -9.86 -21.49
N THR A 116 -18.72 -10.27 -20.92
CA THR A 116 -19.70 -9.39 -20.27
C THR A 116 -19.31 -8.97 -18.84
N GLY A 117 -18.01 -8.95 -18.50
CA GLY A 117 -17.54 -8.50 -17.19
C GLY A 117 -18.05 -9.34 -16.01
N HIS A 118 -18.38 -10.62 -16.23
CA HIS A 118 -18.78 -11.52 -15.15
C HIS A 118 -17.54 -12.24 -14.62
N ALA A 119 -17.30 -12.13 -13.31
CA ALA A 119 -16.25 -12.88 -12.61
C ALA A 119 -16.59 -14.38 -12.64
N TRP A 120 -15.68 -15.22 -13.13
CA TRP A 120 -15.89 -16.67 -13.23
C TRP A 120 -15.00 -17.45 -12.25
N MET A 121 -15.56 -18.54 -11.74
CA MET A 121 -15.06 -19.37 -10.65
C MET A 121 -14.03 -20.41 -11.13
N GLY A 122 -12.92 -20.58 -10.40
CA GLY A 122 -11.90 -21.57 -10.72
C GLY A 122 -12.27 -22.99 -10.25
N ARG A 123 -12.63 -23.87 -11.21
CA ARG A 123 -12.72 -25.33 -11.00
C ARG A 123 -11.33 -25.98 -11.08
N ARG A 124 -11.05 -27.01 -10.27
CA ARG A 124 -9.97 -27.98 -10.52
C ARG A 124 -10.53 -29.41 -10.55
N ASN A 125 -10.13 -30.15 -11.59
CA ASN A 125 -10.35 -31.58 -11.94
C ASN A 125 -11.72 -31.87 -12.60
N SER A 126 -11.83 -32.58 -13.74
CA SER A 126 -10.97 -33.62 -14.35
C SER A 126 -11.14 -33.73 -15.89
N ALA A 127 -9.99 -33.87 -16.59
CA ALA A 127 -9.70 -34.37 -17.95
C ALA A 127 -10.53 -33.92 -19.19
N PRO A 128 -9.89 -33.54 -20.32
CA PRO A 128 -10.54 -33.63 -21.62
C PRO A 128 -10.52 -35.09 -22.09
N VAL A 129 -11.68 -35.58 -22.55
CA VAL A 129 -11.76 -36.71 -23.49
C VAL A 129 -11.36 -36.19 -24.86
#